data_AF-A0A2N2IW40-F1
#
_entry.id   AF-A0A2N2IW40-F1
#
_cell.length_a   1.000
_cell.length_b   1.000
_cell.length_c   1.000
_cell.angle_alpha   90.00
_cell.angle_beta   90.00
_cell.angle_gamma   90.00
#
_symmetry.space_group_name_H-M   'P 1'
#
loop_
_entity.id
_entity.type
_entity.pdbx_description
1 polymer ?
#
loop_
_entity_poly.entity_id
_entity_poly.type
_entity_poly.pdbx_seq_one_letter_code
_entity_poly.pdbx_strand_id
1 'polypeptide(L)'
;MNGVRINDRAYQTDNLGFLVRAQDWTEDFAEATAAQVGLVEGLTDRHWMVIHYLRGRFEKTGRCPLLYFACSDNGLSVAELQSLFPTGYLRGACRLAGITYREGYLSNPCRAADDDDCPVERAEKVYRVDVRGFLVDPGEWDSAFARHRAEEMGLPDGLKQEHWRVLAHLRATQAETGEVPTVYALCESLSLTIEDLARLFPTGYHRGAVKLAGLRVR
;
A
#
# COMPACT_ATOMS: atom_id res chain seq x y z
N MET A 1 -1.90 24.51 -11.27
CA MET A 1 -0.59 24.56 -10.58
C MET A 1 -0.60 25.82 -9.74
N ASN A 2 -0.59 25.65 -8.42
CA ASN A 2 -0.64 26.75 -7.48
C ASN A 2 0.73 26.85 -6.79
N GLY A 3 1.23 28.07 -6.59
CA GLY A 3 2.46 28.31 -5.85
C GLY A 3 2.14 28.81 -4.45
N VAL A 4 2.68 28.17 -3.42
CA VAL A 4 2.58 28.64 -2.04
C VAL A 4 3.96 29.16 -1.63
N ARG A 5 4.05 30.43 -1.22
CA ARG A 5 5.29 30.99 -0.64
C ARG A 5 5.20 30.86 0.87
N ILE A 6 6.13 30.12 1.44
CA ILE A 6 6.23 29.89 2.90
C ILE A 6 7.66 30.26 3.26
N ASN A 7 7.82 31.26 4.14
CA ASN A 7 9.10 31.90 4.42
C ASN A 7 9.76 32.41 3.11
N ASP A 8 11.05 32.11 2.90
CA ASP A 8 11.81 32.47 1.70
C ASP A 8 11.75 31.43 0.56
N ARG A 9 10.99 30.33 0.74
CA ARG A 9 10.85 29.27 -0.26
C ARG A 9 9.48 29.27 -0.94
N ALA A 10 9.51 29.03 -2.25
CA ALA A 10 8.31 28.83 -3.06
C ALA A 10 8.10 27.32 -3.26
N TYR A 11 6.97 26.81 -2.78
CA TYR A 11 6.54 25.43 -2.96
C TYR A 11 5.53 25.36 -4.10
N GLN A 12 5.73 24.42 -5.03
CA GLN A 12 4.75 24.15 -6.08
C GLN A 12 3.80 23.06 -5.60
N THR A 13 2.50 23.37 -5.61
CA THR A 13 1.44 22.42 -5.25
C THR A 13 0.46 22.20 -6.40
N ASP A 14 -0.14 21.01 -6.42
CA ASP A 14 -1.22 20.68 -7.33
C ASP A 14 -2.55 21.30 -6.86
N ASN A 15 -3.61 21.09 -7.64
CA ASN A 15 -4.94 21.66 -7.33
C ASN A 15 -5.58 21.04 -6.07
N LEU A 16 -5.05 19.92 -5.58
CA LEU A 16 -5.46 19.25 -4.35
C LEU A 16 -4.55 19.62 -3.18
N GLY A 17 -3.54 20.47 -3.42
CA GLY A 17 -2.61 21.00 -2.43
C GLY A 17 -1.50 20.02 -2.04
N PHE A 18 -1.24 19.00 -2.85
CA PHE A 18 -0.06 18.14 -2.69
C PHE A 18 1.17 18.80 -3.32
N LEU A 19 2.35 18.54 -2.76
CA LEU A 19 3.62 18.94 -3.38
C LEU A 19 3.77 18.28 -4.76
N VAL A 20 4.19 19.07 -5.74
CA VAL A 20 4.50 18.56 -7.09
C VAL A 20 5.76 17.72 -7.08
N ARG A 21 6.74 18.06 -6.24
CA ARG A 21 7.99 17.31 -6.07
C ARG A 21 8.16 16.98 -4.59
N ALA A 22 8.13 15.70 -4.25
CA ALA A 22 8.33 15.26 -2.86
C ALA A 22 9.71 15.65 -2.27
N GLN A 23 10.72 15.89 -3.13
CA GLN A 23 12.06 16.33 -2.71
C GLN A 23 12.08 17.78 -2.20
N ASP A 24 11.13 18.61 -2.61
CA ASP A 24 11.05 20.00 -2.18
C ASP A 24 10.42 20.15 -0.78
N TRP A 25 9.98 19.04 -0.17
CA TRP A 25 9.35 19.05 1.13
C TRP A 25 10.31 19.50 2.24
N THR A 26 9.76 20.22 3.20
CA THR A 26 10.41 20.67 4.43
C THR A 26 9.41 20.60 5.59
N GLU A 27 9.92 20.70 6.82
CA GLU A 27 9.05 20.82 8.00
C GLU A 27 8.19 22.10 7.93
N ASP A 28 8.76 23.22 7.48
CA ASP A 28 8.04 24.48 7.21
C ASP A 28 6.81 24.28 6.30
N PHE A 29 6.93 23.43 5.28
CA PHE A 29 5.81 23.13 4.40
C PHE A 29 4.67 22.43 5.15
N ALA A 30 5.00 21.43 5.98
CA ALA A 30 4.02 20.71 6.77
C ALA A 30 3.32 21.65 7.76
N GLU A 31 4.08 22.51 8.45
CA GLU A 31 3.52 23.48 9.39
C GLU A 31 2.59 24.49 8.71
N ALA A 32 3.03 25.07 7.58
CA ALA A 32 2.23 26.06 6.87
C ALA A 32 0.98 25.48 6.18
N THR A 33 0.97 24.17 5.93
CA THR A 33 -0.20 23.47 5.35
C THR A 33 -1.08 22.79 6.40
N ALA A 34 -0.65 22.72 7.68
CA ALA A 34 -1.40 22.13 8.79
C ALA A 34 -2.81 22.72 8.93
N ALA A 35 -2.92 24.05 8.93
CA ALA A 35 -4.22 24.73 9.03
C ALA A 35 -5.16 24.37 7.87
N GLN A 36 -4.62 24.13 6.66
CA GLN A 36 -5.43 23.79 5.47
C GLN A 36 -6.00 22.37 5.53
N VAL A 37 -5.44 21.50 6.38
CA VAL A 37 -5.91 20.13 6.58
C VAL A 37 -6.69 19.95 7.88
N GLY A 38 -7.08 21.05 8.52
CA GLY A 38 -7.90 21.07 9.73
C GLY A 38 -7.11 21.10 11.05
N LEU A 39 -5.78 21.25 11.01
CA LEU A 39 -4.91 21.34 12.19
C LEU A 39 -4.56 22.80 12.48
N VAL A 40 -5.55 23.55 12.97
CA VAL A 40 -5.42 25.00 13.25
C VAL A 40 -4.52 25.31 14.45
N GLU A 41 -4.39 24.37 15.39
CA GLU A 41 -3.52 24.49 16.57
C GLU A 41 -2.06 24.12 16.29
N GLY A 42 -1.76 23.71 15.05
CA GLY A 42 -0.43 23.25 14.64
C GLY A 42 -0.23 21.75 14.73
N LEU A 43 1.01 21.31 14.49
CA LEU A 43 1.39 19.90 14.47
C LEU A 43 2.00 19.50 15.82
N THR A 44 1.31 18.61 16.53
CA THR A 44 1.85 17.96 17.75
C THR A 44 2.89 16.87 17.41
N ASP A 45 3.67 16.43 18.40
CA ASP A 45 4.66 15.35 18.27
C ASP A 45 4.09 14.07 17.66
N ARG A 46 2.82 13.74 17.95
CA ARG A 46 2.16 12.56 17.37
C ARG A 46 1.90 12.73 15.87
N HIS A 47 1.64 13.95 15.39
CA HIS A 47 1.54 14.21 13.95
C HIS A 47 2.90 14.06 13.28
N TRP A 48 3.94 14.64 13.88
CA TRP A 48 5.31 14.55 13.38
C TRP A 48 5.80 13.11 13.29
N MET A 49 5.53 12.28 14.30
CA MET A 49 5.83 10.85 14.28
C MET A 49 5.28 10.17 13.01
N VAL A 50 4.00 10.37 12.69
CA VAL A 50 3.37 9.79 11.49
C VAL A 50 3.96 10.40 10.22
N ILE A 51 4.13 11.71 10.16
CA ILE A 51 4.69 12.42 9.00
C ILE A 51 6.09 11.91 8.66
N HIS A 52 6.98 11.83 9.65
CA HIS A 52 8.35 11.32 9.46
C HIS A 52 8.37 9.84 9.11
N TYR A 53 7.48 9.03 9.70
CA TYR A 53 7.33 7.64 9.30
C TYR A 53 6.98 7.52 7.81
N LEU A 54 5.99 8.29 7.33
CA LEU A 54 5.57 8.26 5.93
C LEU A 54 6.71 8.66 5.00
N ARG A 55 7.44 9.71 5.36
CA ARG A 55 8.62 10.18 4.62
C ARG A 55 9.75 9.16 4.59
N GLY A 56 10.14 8.63 5.75
CA GLY A 56 11.20 7.64 5.83
C GLY A 56 10.87 6.34 5.09
N ARG A 57 9.60 5.95 5.03
CA ARG A 57 9.16 4.82 4.19
C ARG A 57 9.20 5.18 2.71
N PHE A 58 8.70 6.36 2.33
CA PHE A 58 8.72 6.83 0.95
C PHE A 58 10.14 6.97 0.40
N GLU A 59 11.08 7.48 1.19
CA GLU A 59 12.50 7.59 0.81
C GLU A 59 13.14 6.22 0.57
N LYS A 60 12.71 5.19 1.31
CA LYS A 60 13.21 3.81 1.16
C LYS A 60 12.58 3.06 -0.02
N THR A 61 11.28 3.23 -0.24
CA THR A 61 10.52 2.40 -1.19
C THR A 61 10.14 3.13 -2.48
N GLY A 62 10.27 4.45 -2.51
CA GLY A 62 9.72 5.31 -3.57
C GLY A 62 8.19 5.36 -3.61
N ARG A 63 7.50 4.74 -2.64
CA ARG A 63 6.05 4.52 -2.66
C ARG A 63 5.40 5.03 -1.38
N CYS A 64 4.25 5.68 -1.52
CA CYS A 64 3.44 6.09 -0.38
C CYS A 64 2.98 4.85 0.40
N PRO A 65 3.23 4.76 1.72
CA PRO A 65 2.77 3.64 2.53
C PRO A 65 1.25 3.50 2.49
N LEU A 66 0.74 2.28 2.64
CA LEU A 66 -0.69 2.06 2.87
C LEU A 66 -1.06 2.48 4.30
N LEU A 67 -2.30 2.96 4.47
CA LEU A 67 -2.88 3.31 5.77
C LEU A 67 -2.65 2.20 6.82
N TYR A 68 -2.76 0.93 6.42
CA TYR A 68 -2.55 -0.19 7.32
C TYR A 68 -1.14 -0.20 7.94
N PHE A 69 -0.09 0.00 7.14
CA PHE A 69 1.28 0.04 7.66
C PHE A 69 1.54 1.30 8.47
N ALA A 70 0.98 2.44 8.04
CA ALA A 70 1.06 3.66 8.82
C ALA A 70 0.41 3.51 10.22
N CYS A 71 -0.71 2.82 10.32
CA CYS A 71 -1.33 2.50 11.60
C CYS A 71 -0.50 1.48 12.40
N SER A 72 -0.20 0.33 11.79
CA SER A 72 0.48 -0.80 12.45
C SER A 72 1.85 -0.41 12.99
N ASP A 73 2.69 0.23 12.18
CA ASP A 73 4.08 0.51 12.53
C ASP A 73 4.20 1.69 13.51
N ASN A 74 3.18 2.56 13.59
CA ASN A 74 3.11 3.64 14.56
C ASN A 74 2.30 3.27 15.81
N GLY A 75 1.81 2.02 15.92
CA GLY A 75 0.99 1.58 17.05
C GLY A 75 -0.33 2.35 17.18
N LEU A 76 -0.89 2.83 16.06
CA LEU A 76 -2.13 3.61 16.02
C LEU A 76 -3.29 2.75 15.50
N SER A 77 -4.45 2.88 16.13
CA SER A 77 -5.71 2.46 15.52
C SER A 77 -6.11 3.42 14.39
N VAL A 78 -7.00 2.96 13.50
CA VAL A 78 -7.55 3.81 12.43
C VAL A 78 -8.31 5.01 13.01
N ALA A 79 -9.02 4.81 14.12
CA ALA A 79 -9.76 5.87 14.80
C ALA A 79 -8.80 6.93 15.37
N GLU A 80 -7.71 6.52 16.01
CA GLU A 80 -6.69 7.47 16.50
C GLU A 80 -6.04 8.24 15.36
N LEU A 81 -5.73 7.58 14.24
CA LEU A 81 -5.19 8.27 13.07
C LEU A 81 -6.17 9.30 12.51
N GLN A 82 -7.47 8.99 12.49
CA GLN A 82 -8.51 9.94 12.09
C GLN A 82 -8.66 11.12 13.07
N SER A 83 -8.52 10.86 14.37
CA SER A 83 -8.50 11.91 15.38
C SER A 83 -7.29 12.83 15.24
N LEU A 84 -6.12 12.27 14.88
CA LEU A 84 -4.90 13.04 14.59
C LEU A 84 -5.03 13.81 13.26
N PHE A 85 -5.61 13.22 12.23
CA PHE A 85 -5.75 13.87 10.93
C PHE A 85 -7.23 13.96 10.55
N PRO A 86 -7.92 15.08 10.87
CA PRO A 86 -9.36 15.23 10.65
C PRO A 86 -9.80 15.06 9.19
N THR A 87 -8.91 15.44 8.25
CA THR A 87 -9.10 15.26 6.80
C THR A 87 -8.72 13.85 6.30
N GLY A 88 -8.32 12.97 7.21
CA GLY A 88 -7.96 11.59 6.96
C GLY A 88 -6.50 11.39 6.51
N TYR A 89 -6.17 10.12 6.25
CA TYR A 89 -4.81 9.70 5.90
C TYR A 89 -4.27 10.37 4.64
N LEU A 90 -5.02 10.32 3.53
CA LEU A 90 -4.53 10.81 2.24
C LEU A 90 -4.47 12.35 2.19
N ARG A 91 -5.57 13.02 2.52
CA ARG A 91 -5.67 14.49 2.40
C ARG A 91 -5.06 15.23 3.60
N GLY A 92 -4.87 14.54 4.72
CA GLY A 92 -4.18 15.05 5.90
C GLY A 92 -2.73 14.57 5.94
N ALA A 93 -2.50 13.35 6.45
CA ALA A 93 -1.16 12.84 6.74
C ALA A 93 -0.23 12.80 5.51
N CYS A 94 -0.64 12.19 4.40
CA CYS A 94 0.20 12.10 3.20
C CYS A 94 0.47 13.48 2.58
N ARG A 95 -0.55 14.34 2.55
CA ARG A 95 -0.43 15.72 2.06
C ARG A 95 0.59 16.51 2.89
N LEU A 96 0.51 16.44 4.22
CA LEU A 96 1.47 17.07 5.12
C LEU A 96 2.88 16.50 4.99
N ALA A 97 3.00 15.20 4.73
CA ALA A 97 4.29 14.55 4.46
C ALA A 97 4.88 14.89 3.08
N GLY A 98 4.13 15.62 2.24
CA GLY A 98 4.55 15.98 0.89
C GLY A 98 4.59 14.81 -0.08
N ILE A 99 3.83 13.75 0.20
CA ILE A 99 3.80 12.53 -0.59
C ILE A 99 2.42 12.38 -1.22
N THR A 100 2.40 11.99 -2.48
CA THR A 100 1.17 11.73 -3.22
C THR A 100 1.00 10.23 -3.44
N TYR A 101 -0.25 9.78 -3.53
CA TYR A 101 -0.53 8.40 -3.97
C TYR A 101 -0.11 8.16 -5.43
N ARG A 102 0.06 9.23 -6.23
CA ARG A 102 0.41 9.13 -7.65
C ARG A 102 1.85 8.71 -7.86
N GLU A 103 2.76 9.06 -6.95
CA GLU A 103 4.17 8.68 -7.09
C GLU A 103 4.32 7.15 -7.10
N GLY A 104 3.51 6.39 -6.36
CA GLY A 104 3.51 4.92 -6.43
C GLY A 104 2.94 4.32 -7.73
N TYR A 105 2.08 5.06 -8.45
CA TYR A 105 1.55 4.64 -9.76
C TYR A 105 2.43 5.11 -10.93
N LEU A 106 3.12 6.24 -10.78
CA LEU A 106 4.01 6.82 -11.79
C LEU A 106 5.45 6.29 -11.68
N SER A 107 5.88 5.85 -10.49
CA SER A 107 7.09 5.05 -10.30
C SER A 107 6.85 3.61 -10.78
N ASN A 108 6.54 3.43 -12.06
CA ASN A 108 6.67 2.13 -12.68
C ASN A 108 8.18 1.87 -12.86
N PRO A 109 8.84 1.03 -12.05
CA PRO A 109 10.26 0.79 -12.14
C PRO A 109 10.52 -0.34 -13.14
N CYS A 110 9.81 -0.40 -14.27
CA CYS A 110 10.29 -1.20 -15.40
C CYS A 110 11.44 -0.48 -16.11
N ARG A 111 12.55 -0.21 -15.41
CA ARG A 111 13.85 0.07 -16.01
C ARG A 111 14.97 -0.60 -15.20
N ALA A 112 15.38 -1.75 -15.74
CA ALA A 112 16.66 -2.47 -15.60
C ALA A 112 16.94 -3.12 -14.23
N ALA A 113 17.42 -4.36 -14.14
CA ALA A 113 18.14 -5.20 -15.11
C ALA A 113 17.81 -6.69 -14.89
N ASP A 114 18.00 -7.50 -15.94
CA ASP A 114 17.92 -8.97 -15.96
C ASP A 114 16.51 -9.57 -15.98
N ASP A 115 15.85 -9.54 -17.13
CA ASP A 115 14.85 -10.55 -17.54
C ASP A 115 14.65 -10.45 -19.06
N ASP A 116 15.71 -10.78 -19.79
CA ASP A 116 15.71 -10.94 -21.25
C ASP A 116 15.31 -12.38 -21.61
N ASP A 117 14.09 -12.82 -21.22
CA ASP A 117 13.43 -13.97 -21.88
C ASP A 117 11.93 -14.15 -21.55
N CYS A 118 11.11 -13.10 -21.71
CA CYS A 118 9.67 -13.33 -21.74
C CYS A 118 8.97 -12.42 -22.75
N PRO A 119 8.55 -12.95 -23.93
CA PRO A 119 7.70 -12.23 -24.87
C PRO A 119 6.27 -12.22 -24.31
N VAL A 120 6.06 -11.47 -23.23
CA VAL A 120 4.70 -11.17 -22.76
C VAL A 120 4.35 -9.85 -23.42
N GLU A 121 3.57 -9.92 -24.50
CA GLU A 121 2.79 -8.78 -24.97
C GLU A 121 2.18 -8.13 -23.74
N ARG A 122 2.57 -6.89 -23.42
CA ARG A 122 2.02 -6.13 -22.30
C ARG A 122 0.58 -5.76 -22.63
N ALA A 123 -0.30 -6.75 -22.60
CA ALA A 123 -1.74 -6.54 -22.63
C ALA A 123 -2.08 -5.82 -21.31
N GLU A 124 -2.55 -4.58 -21.41
CA GLU A 124 -3.15 -3.85 -20.30
C GLU A 124 -4.42 -4.59 -19.87
N LYS A 125 -4.25 -5.62 -19.04
CA LYS A 125 -5.37 -6.37 -18.47
C LYS A 125 -5.94 -5.56 -17.31
N VAL A 126 -7.18 -5.11 -17.47
CA VAL A 126 -7.91 -4.36 -16.44
C VAL A 126 -8.63 -5.34 -15.52
N TYR A 127 -8.33 -5.29 -14.23
CA TYR A 127 -8.96 -6.14 -13.22
C TYR A 127 -10.06 -5.39 -12.49
N ARG A 128 -11.22 -6.02 -12.32
CA ARG A 128 -12.30 -5.44 -11.51
C ARG A 128 -12.10 -5.82 -10.05
N VAL A 129 -11.89 -4.82 -9.20
CA VAL A 129 -11.70 -4.99 -7.76
C VAL A 129 -12.74 -4.23 -6.95
N ASP A 130 -13.09 -4.74 -5.77
CA ASP A 130 -14.00 -4.08 -4.82
C ASP A 130 -13.29 -2.96 -4.02
N VAL A 131 -14.05 -2.29 -3.15
CA VAL A 131 -13.52 -1.19 -2.30
C VAL A 131 -12.43 -1.64 -1.31
N ARG A 132 -12.32 -2.94 -1.03
CA ARG A 132 -11.27 -3.54 -0.19
C ARG A 132 -10.11 -4.07 -1.03
N GLY A 133 -10.24 -4.00 -2.36
CA GLY A 133 -9.25 -4.40 -3.34
C GLY A 133 -9.20 -5.90 -3.62
N PHE A 134 -10.27 -6.64 -3.33
CA PHE A 134 -10.43 -8.04 -3.73
C PHE A 134 -10.99 -8.11 -5.16
N LEU A 135 -10.59 -9.15 -5.89
CA LEU A 135 -11.09 -9.40 -7.24
C LEU A 135 -12.60 -9.67 -7.19
N VAL A 136 -13.37 -8.99 -8.04
CA VAL A 136 -14.84 -9.15 -8.12
C VAL A 136 -15.18 -10.53 -8.68
N ASP A 137 -14.42 -10.97 -9.69
CA ASP A 137 -14.54 -12.29 -10.30
C ASP A 137 -13.24 -13.09 -10.10
N PRO A 138 -13.23 -14.14 -9.25
CA PRO A 138 -12.06 -15.01 -9.05
C PRO A 138 -11.51 -15.68 -10.33
N GLY A 139 -12.33 -15.77 -11.37
CA GLY A 139 -11.94 -16.31 -12.68
C GLY A 139 -11.07 -15.36 -13.51
N GLU A 140 -11.08 -14.05 -13.22
CA GLU A 140 -10.20 -13.08 -13.89
C GLU A 140 -8.73 -13.18 -13.41
N TRP A 141 -8.48 -13.93 -12.33
CA TRP A 141 -7.17 -14.02 -11.69
C TRP A 141 -6.12 -14.67 -12.58
N ASP A 142 -4.92 -14.12 -12.56
CA ASP A 142 -3.71 -14.72 -13.12
C ASP A 142 -2.48 -14.37 -12.26
N SER A 143 -1.32 -14.88 -12.68
CA SER A 143 -0.05 -14.59 -11.98
C SER A 143 0.38 -13.13 -12.06
N ALA A 144 -0.11 -12.36 -13.05
CA ALA A 144 0.21 -10.94 -13.18
C ALA A 144 -0.57 -10.11 -12.16
N PHE A 145 -1.86 -10.43 -11.93
CA PHE A 145 -2.67 -9.86 -10.86
C PHE A 145 -1.98 -10.04 -9.50
N ALA A 146 -1.57 -11.26 -9.17
CA ALA A 146 -0.93 -11.56 -7.89
C ALA A 146 0.37 -10.76 -7.70
N ARG A 147 1.21 -10.69 -8.74
CA ARG A 147 2.45 -9.90 -8.73
C ARG A 147 2.19 -8.42 -8.50
N HIS A 148 1.31 -7.82 -9.30
CA HIS A 148 0.97 -6.41 -9.18
C HIS A 148 0.36 -6.08 -7.81
N ARG A 149 -0.51 -6.98 -7.30
CA ARG A 149 -1.14 -6.79 -6.00
C ARG A 149 -0.15 -6.92 -4.85
N ALA A 150 0.81 -7.84 -4.92
CA ALA A 150 1.87 -7.98 -3.93
C ALA A 150 2.75 -6.73 -3.86
N GLU A 151 3.07 -6.15 -5.02
CA GLU A 151 3.77 -4.90 -5.13
C GLU A 151 3.01 -3.72 -4.51
N GLU A 152 1.71 -3.57 -4.83
CA GLU A 152 0.86 -2.53 -4.22
C GLU A 152 0.78 -2.69 -2.69
N MET A 153 0.83 -3.93 -2.21
CA MET A 153 0.79 -4.26 -0.79
C MET A 153 2.13 -4.11 -0.09
N GLY A 154 3.18 -3.70 -0.81
CA GLY A 154 4.49 -3.44 -0.24
C GLY A 154 5.20 -4.70 0.26
N LEU A 155 5.01 -5.85 -0.39
CA LEU A 155 5.92 -6.98 -0.20
C LEU A 155 7.28 -6.63 -0.81
N PRO A 156 8.34 -6.46 0.01
CA PRO A 156 9.61 -5.86 -0.43
C PRO A 156 10.39 -6.72 -1.42
N ASP A 157 10.21 -8.05 -1.37
CA ASP A 157 10.94 -9.02 -2.21
C ASP A 157 10.05 -9.63 -3.33
N GLY A 158 8.83 -9.10 -3.52
CA GLY A 158 7.83 -9.72 -4.40
C GLY A 158 7.39 -11.12 -3.92
N LEU A 159 6.81 -11.91 -4.84
CA LEU A 159 6.29 -13.24 -4.55
C LEU A 159 7.35 -14.33 -4.79
N LYS A 160 7.97 -14.80 -3.70
CA LYS A 160 8.83 -16.01 -3.66
C LYS A 160 8.05 -17.31 -3.90
N GLN A 161 8.77 -18.41 -4.15
CA GLN A 161 8.20 -19.74 -4.45
C GLN A 161 7.24 -20.24 -3.36
N GLU A 162 7.53 -19.94 -2.09
CA GLU A 162 6.67 -20.30 -0.97
C GLU A 162 5.31 -19.59 -1.02
N HIS A 163 5.29 -18.32 -1.46
CA HIS A 163 4.03 -17.61 -1.65
C HIS A 163 3.21 -18.27 -2.74
N TRP A 164 3.82 -18.61 -3.89
CA TRP A 164 3.14 -19.28 -4.99
C TRP A 164 2.57 -20.63 -4.58
N ARG A 165 3.27 -21.39 -3.74
CA ARG A 165 2.78 -22.65 -3.18
C ARG A 165 1.49 -22.45 -2.38
N VAL A 166 1.44 -21.41 -1.54
CA VAL A 166 0.22 -21.05 -0.78
C VAL A 166 -0.90 -20.60 -1.72
N LEU A 167 -0.64 -19.69 -2.65
CA LEU A 167 -1.66 -19.19 -3.58
C LEU A 167 -2.25 -20.29 -4.46
N ALA A 168 -1.40 -21.19 -4.98
CA ALA A 168 -1.82 -22.33 -5.77
C ALA A 168 -2.71 -23.29 -4.97
N HIS A 169 -2.33 -23.59 -3.72
CA HIS A 169 -3.14 -24.42 -2.85
C HIS A 169 -4.50 -23.79 -2.57
N LEU A 170 -4.55 -22.51 -2.21
CA LEU A 170 -5.81 -21.80 -1.97
C LEU A 170 -6.76 -21.85 -3.17
N ARG A 171 -6.23 -21.68 -4.37
CA ARG A 171 -7.02 -21.75 -5.61
C ARG A 171 -7.45 -23.17 -5.95
N ALA A 172 -6.60 -24.16 -5.73
CA ALA A 172 -6.94 -25.57 -5.93
C ALA A 172 -8.08 -25.98 -4.97
N THR A 173 -7.95 -25.69 -3.68
CA THR A 173 -8.99 -25.99 -2.70
C THR A 173 -10.30 -25.29 -3.03
N GLN A 174 -10.25 -24.00 -3.40
CA GLN A 174 -11.47 -23.26 -3.75
C GLN A 174 -12.13 -23.78 -5.04
N ALA A 175 -11.36 -24.29 -6.00
CA ALA A 175 -11.90 -24.92 -7.19
C ALA A 175 -12.56 -26.28 -6.89
N GLU A 176 -12.04 -27.01 -5.90
CA GLU A 176 -12.55 -28.33 -5.48
C GLU A 176 -13.77 -28.23 -4.55
N THR A 177 -13.70 -27.40 -3.51
CA THR A 177 -14.72 -27.31 -2.46
C THR A 177 -15.73 -26.19 -2.72
N GLY A 178 -15.40 -25.22 -3.57
CA GLY A 178 -16.15 -23.98 -3.73
C GLY A 178 -15.92 -22.96 -2.60
N GLU A 179 -15.12 -23.30 -1.59
CA GLU A 179 -14.89 -22.49 -0.40
C GLU A 179 -13.41 -22.17 -0.20
N VAL A 180 -13.12 -20.99 0.36
CA VAL A 180 -11.75 -20.62 0.73
C VAL A 180 -11.41 -21.35 2.03
N PRO A 181 -10.33 -22.14 2.10
CA PRO A 181 -9.97 -22.86 3.32
C PRO A 181 -9.70 -21.89 4.48
N THR A 182 -9.82 -22.38 5.70
CA THR A 182 -9.42 -21.61 6.89
C THR A 182 -7.91 -21.57 7.01
N VAL A 183 -7.38 -20.62 7.79
CA VAL A 183 -5.92 -20.55 8.05
C VAL A 183 -5.39 -21.86 8.63
N TYR A 184 -6.16 -22.53 9.50
CA TYR A 184 -5.77 -23.79 10.13
C TYR A 184 -5.73 -24.95 9.12
N ALA A 185 -6.73 -25.05 8.25
CA ALA A 185 -6.76 -26.08 7.20
C ALA A 185 -5.61 -25.91 6.21
N LEU A 186 -5.29 -24.67 5.84
CA LEU A 186 -4.12 -24.38 5.01
C LEU A 186 -2.82 -24.81 5.70
N CYS A 187 -2.65 -24.43 6.97
CA CYS A 187 -1.47 -24.80 7.77
C CYS A 187 -1.28 -26.32 7.86
N GLU A 188 -2.37 -27.07 8.08
CA GLU A 188 -2.36 -28.53 8.12
C GLU A 188 -1.95 -29.14 6.77
N SER A 189 -2.55 -28.66 5.68
CA SER A 189 -2.30 -29.18 4.32
C SER A 189 -0.88 -28.94 3.80
N LEU A 190 -0.26 -27.81 4.17
CA LEU A 190 1.06 -27.41 3.69
C LEU A 190 2.18 -27.65 4.72
N SER A 191 1.84 -28.20 5.89
CA SER A 191 2.74 -28.33 7.04
C SER A 191 3.41 -26.99 7.40
N LEU A 192 2.62 -25.91 7.42
CA LEU A 192 3.06 -24.57 7.78
C LEU A 192 2.59 -24.19 9.17
N THR A 193 3.40 -23.42 9.90
CA THR A 193 2.97 -22.79 11.16
C THR A 193 2.29 -21.44 10.89
N ILE A 194 1.56 -20.93 11.88
CA ILE A 194 0.95 -19.60 11.80
C ILE A 194 2.04 -18.51 11.69
N GLU A 195 3.16 -18.72 12.38
CA GLU A 195 4.34 -17.85 12.32
C GLU A 195 4.97 -17.83 10.92
N ASP A 196 5.06 -18.98 10.26
CA ASP A 196 5.53 -19.05 8.87
C ASP A 196 4.63 -18.24 7.94
N LEU A 197 3.32 -18.37 8.12
CA LEU A 197 2.35 -17.67 7.31
C LEU A 197 2.37 -16.15 7.56
N ALA A 198 2.57 -15.72 8.81
CA ALA A 198 2.74 -14.31 9.15
C ALA A 198 4.03 -13.71 8.58
N ARG A 199 5.09 -14.52 8.50
CA ARG A 199 6.38 -14.14 7.89
C ARG A 199 6.29 -14.04 6.37
N LEU A 200 5.57 -14.96 5.72
CA LEU A 200 5.32 -14.91 4.27
C LEU A 200 4.35 -13.78 3.90
N PHE A 201 3.29 -13.61 4.69
CA PHE A 201 2.27 -12.59 4.44
C PHE A 201 2.14 -11.66 5.64
N PRO A 202 2.93 -10.57 5.71
CA PRO A 202 2.89 -9.61 6.83
C PRO A 202 1.54 -8.92 7.02
N THR A 203 0.72 -8.91 5.97
CA THR A 203 -0.65 -8.38 6.00
C THR A 203 -1.69 -9.39 6.54
N GLY A 204 -1.25 -10.62 6.86
CA GLY A 204 -2.06 -11.70 7.40
C GLY A 204 -2.74 -12.57 6.34
N TYR A 205 -3.45 -13.61 6.78
CA TYR A 205 -4.06 -14.62 5.90
C TYR A 205 -5.09 -14.02 4.91
N HIS A 206 -6.10 -13.32 5.43
CA HIS A 206 -7.19 -12.83 4.58
C HIS A 206 -6.79 -11.64 3.70
N ARG A 207 -6.05 -10.68 4.26
CA ARG A 207 -5.64 -9.48 3.52
C ARG A 207 -4.40 -9.72 2.66
N GLY A 208 -3.60 -10.73 3.00
CA GLY A 208 -2.43 -11.22 2.27
C GLY A 208 -2.79 -12.36 1.33
N ALA A 209 -2.65 -13.59 1.81
CA ALA A 209 -2.73 -14.80 0.99
C ALA A 209 -4.05 -14.89 0.18
N VAL A 210 -5.21 -14.74 0.83
CA VAL A 210 -6.52 -14.86 0.17
C VAL A 210 -6.73 -13.78 -0.89
N LYS A 211 -6.35 -12.53 -0.57
CA LYS A 211 -6.45 -11.39 -1.49
C LYS A 211 -5.53 -11.56 -2.70
N LEU A 212 -4.30 -12.01 -2.49
CA LEU A 212 -3.33 -12.27 -3.55
C LEU A 212 -3.74 -13.45 -4.43
N ALA A 213 -4.47 -14.42 -3.88
CA ALA A 213 -5.06 -15.53 -4.64
C ALA A 213 -6.31 -15.12 -5.47
N GLY A 214 -6.75 -13.87 -5.37
CA GLY A 214 -7.95 -13.36 -6.04
C GLY A 214 -9.24 -13.94 -5.48
N LEU A 215 -9.21 -14.46 -4.25
CA LEU A 215 -10.34 -15.13 -3.62
C LEU A 215 -11.02 -14.20 -2.61
N ARG A 216 -12.27 -14.51 -2.27
CA ARG A 216 -13.03 -13.77 -1.26
C ARG A 216 -13.73 -14.73 -0.32
N VAL A 217 -13.60 -14.49 0.98
CA VAL A 217 -14.42 -15.14 2.00
C VAL A 217 -15.74 -14.37 2.08
N ARG A 218 -16.87 -15.06 1.94
CA ARG A 218 -18.20 -14.46 2.08
C ARG A 218 -18.48 -14.07 3.52
#